data_AF-A0A7U5XWA2-F1
#
_entry.id   AF-A0A7U5XWA2-F1
#
_cell.length_a   1.000
_cell.length_b   1.000
_cell.length_c   1.000
_cell.angle_alpha   90.00
_cell.angle_beta   90.00
_cell.angle_gamma   90.00
#
_symmetry.space_group_name_H-M   'P 1'
#
loop_
_entity.id
_entity.type
_entity.pdbx_description
1 polymer ?
#
loop_
_entity_poly.entity_id
_entity_poly.type
_entity_poly.pdbx_seq_one_letter_code
_entity_poly.pdbx_strand_id
1 'polypeptide(L)' 'MTIFTKPVFDATVIYDGNELFKGRGAAGMWAEKLAAELESPVTVEKIGTGWALVGTVDGAEVRWGIIGQRLARLEPSA' A
#
# COMPACT_ATOMS: atom_id res chain seq x y z
N MET A 1 -4.93 -7.43 -16.11
CA MET A 1 -3.78 -7.65 -15.21
C MET A 1 -4.04 -6.89 -13.94
N THR A 2 -3.99 -7.56 -12.78
CA THR A 2 -4.33 -6.94 -11.49
C THR A 2 -3.26 -5.95 -11.04
N ILE A 3 -3.65 -4.91 -10.30
CA ILE A 3 -2.74 -3.92 -9.71
C ILE A 3 -1.61 -4.58 -8.89
N PHE A 4 -1.87 -5.71 -8.23
CA PHE A 4 -0.87 -6.44 -7.43
C PHE A 4 0.27 -7.05 -8.26
N THR A 5 0.08 -7.21 -9.57
CA THR A 5 1.14 -7.72 -10.47
C THR A 5 1.99 -6.61 -11.09
N LYS A 6 1.56 -5.34 -10.98
CA LYS A 6 2.27 -4.21 -11.56
C LYS A 6 3.51 -3.88 -10.71
N PRO A 7 4.69 -3.67 -11.33
CA PRO A 7 5.87 -3.25 -10.60
C PRO A 7 5.70 -1.83 -10.04
N VAL A 8 6.13 -1.64 -8.79
CA VAL A 8 6.27 -0.35 -8.13
C VAL A 8 7.68 0.17 -8.40
N PHE A 9 7.78 1.30 -9.09
CA PHE A 9 9.06 1.98 -9.37
C PHE A 9 9.27 3.26 -8.56
N ASP A 10 8.31 3.58 -7.68
CA ASP A 10 8.39 4.74 -6.80
C ASP A 10 9.46 4.56 -5.70
N ALA A 11 9.93 5.68 -5.14
CA ALA A 11 10.87 5.64 -4.03
C ALA A 11 10.21 5.04 -2.77
N THR A 12 10.93 4.14 -2.09
CA THR A 12 10.47 3.44 -0.89
C THR A 12 11.34 3.75 0.33
N VAL A 13 10.85 3.39 1.51
CA VAL A 13 11.58 3.38 2.78
C VAL A 13 11.26 2.10 3.53
N ILE A 14 12.24 1.56 4.27
CA ILE A 14 12.01 0.46 5.19
C ILE A 14 11.71 1.04 6.58
N TYR A 15 10.59 0.63 7.17
CA TYR A 15 10.23 0.94 8.55
C TYR A 15 9.69 -0.32 9.24
N ASP A 16 10.31 -0.70 10.36
CA ASP A 16 9.93 -1.88 11.14
C ASP A 16 9.76 -3.16 10.28
N GLY A 17 10.73 -3.41 9.40
CA GLY A 17 10.71 -4.54 8.47
C GLY A 17 9.75 -4.41 7.27
N ASN A 18 8.90 -3.39 7.23
CA ASN A 18 7.96 -3.14 6.15
C ASN A 18 8.53 -2.15 5.13
N GLU A 19 8.48 -2.48 3.84
CA GLU A 19 8.78 -1.54 2.77
C GLU A 19 7.52 -0.72 2.44
N LEU A 20 7.64 0.59 2.59
CA LEU A 20 6.55 1.56 2.45
C LEU A 20 6.88 2.59 1.38
N PHE A 21 5.87 3.28 0.87
CA PHE A 21 6.09 4.41 -0.02
C PHE A 21 6.78 5.55 0.72
N LYS A 22 7.85 6.11 0.15
CA LYS A 22 8.56 7.26 0.73
C LYS A 22 7.71 8.54 0.67
N GLY A 23 6.95 8.71 -0.41
CA GLY A 23 6.16 9.91 -0.68
C GLY A 23 4.65 9.65 -0.61
N ARG A 24 3.92 10.56 0.07
CA ARG A 24 2.46 10.53 0.13
C ARG A 24 1.80 10.56 -1.26
N GLY A 25 2.34 11.36 -2.19
CA GLY A 25 1.80 11.48 -3.55
C GLY A 25 1.89 10.17 -4.32
N ALA A 26 3.03 9.48 -4.26
CA ALA A 26 3.20 8.16 -4.85
C ALA A 26 2.23 7.15 -4.23
N ALA A 27 2.16 7.10 -2.90
CA ALA A 27 1.20 6.25 -2.19
C ALA A 27 -0.25 6.53 -2.63
N GLY A 28 -0.62 7.81 -2.80
CA GLY A 28 -1.95 8.22 -3.24
C GLY A 28 -2.32 7.72 -4.64
N MET A 29 -1.39 7.85 -5.60
CA MET A 29 -1.63 7.31 -6.95
C MET A 29 -1.83 5.79 -6.96
N TRP A 30 -1.14 5.06 -6.06
CA TRP A 30 -1.35 3.63 -5.90
C TRP A 30 -2.64 3.30 -5.16
N ALA A 31 -3.03 4.12 -4.17
CA ALA A 31 -4.31 4.01 -3.47
C ALA A 31 -5.49 4.15 -4.45
N GLU A 32 -5.45 5.14 -5.34
CA GLU A 32 -6.49 5.31 -6.38
C GLU A 32 -6.61 4.09 -7.30
N LYS A 33 -5.47 3.55 -7.76
CA LYS A 33 -5.45 2.35 -8.60
C LYS A 33 -5.97 1.12 -7.86
N LEU A 34 -5.60 0.96 -6.59
CA LEU A 34 -6.06 -0.15 -5.77
C LEU A 34 -7.56 -0.01 -5.47
N ALA A 35 -8.05 1.20 -5.17
CA ALA A 35 -9.46 1.46 -4.94
C ALA A 35 -10.32 1.08 -6.16
N ALA A 36 -9.84 1.42 -7.37
CA ALA A 36 -10.51 1.05 -8.61
C ALA A 36 -10.52 -0.47 -8.85
N GLU A 37 -9.46 -1.19 -8.46
CA GLU A 37 -9.40 -2.66 -8.57
C GLU A 37 -10.32 -3.35 -7.56
N LEU A 38 -10.38 -2.84 -6.32
CA LEU A 38 -11.18 -3.43 -5.23
C LEU A 38 -12.64 -2.98 -5.24
N GLU A 39 -13.00 -2.00 -6.08
CA GLU A 39 -14.29 -1.31 -6.05
C GLU A 39 -14.67 -0.82 -4.65
N SER A 40 -13.65 -0.39 -3.88
CA SER A 40 -13.75 -0.05 -2.47
C SER A 40 -12.79 1.11 -2.14
N PRO A 41 -13.14 2.03 -1.20
CA PRO A 41 -12.27 3.11 -0.82
C PRO A 41 -10.91 2.62 -0.29
N VAL A 42 -9.83 3.18 -0.85
CA VAL A 42 -8.48 3.02 -0.35
C VAL A 42 -7.87 4.41 -0.16
N THR A 43 -7.26 4.61 1.00
CA THR A 43 -6.58 5.85 1.38
C THR A 43 -5.12 5.55 1.71
N VAL A 44 -4.39 6.56 2.21
CA VAL A 44 -3.01 6.41 2.64
C VAL A 44 -2.86 6.79 4.10
N GLU A 45 -2.11 5.98 4.84
CA GLU A 45 -1.80 6.20 6.24
C GLU A 45 -0.29 6.35 6.40
N LYS A 46 0.13 7.32 7.22
CA LYS A 46 1.56 7.51 7.54
C LYS A 46 1.95 6.52 8.64
N ILE A 47 2.94 5.68 8.36
CA ILE A 47 3.48 4.70 9.32
C ILE A 47 4.98 4.97 9.45
N GLY A 48 5.39 5.48 10.62
CA GLY A 48 6.76 5.91 10.87
C GLY A 48 7.24 6.96 9.86
N THR A 49 8.24 6.60 9.06
CA THR A 49 8.84 7.45 8.02
C THR A 49 8.26 7.24 6.63
N GLY A 50 7.33 6.31 6.46
CA GLY A 50 6.72 5.95 5.17
C GLY A 50 5.19 6.06 5.16
N TRP A 51 4.62 5.63 4.03
CA TRP A 51 3.19 5.64 3.78
C TRP A 51 2.73 4.26 3.29
N ALA A 52 1.68 3.73 3.92
CA ALA A 52 0.98 2.53 3.49
C ALA A 52 -0.36 2.89 2.83
N LEU A 53 -0.87 2.00 2.00
CA LEU A 53 -2.26 2.07 1.54
C LEU A 53 -3.14 1.40 2.59
N VAL A 54 -4.33 1.93 2.85
CA VAL A 54 -5.26 1.39 3.84
C VAL A 54 -6.66 1.40 3.29
N GLY A 55 -7.39 0.31 3.48
CA GLY A 55 -8.75 0.13 2.97
C GLY A 55 -9.44 -1.03 3.66
N THR A 56 -10.61 -1.40 3.17
CA THR A 56 -11.42 -2.48 3.74
C THR A 56 -11.67 -3.58 2.72
N VAL A 57 -11.39 -4.82 3.11
CA VAL A 57 -11.69 -6.03 2.32
C VAL A 57 -12.48 -6.97 3.22
N ASP A 58 -13.65 -7.41 2.76
CA ASP A 58 -14.55 -8.31 3.52
C ASP A 58 -14.87 -7.82 4.94
N GLY A 59 -14.95 -6.49 5.13
CA GLY A 59 -15.24 -5.86 6.42
C GLY A 59 -14.04 -5.73 7.37
N ALA A 60 -12.86 -6.21 6.99
CA ALA A 60 -11.63 -6.06 7.76
C ALA A 60 -10.75 -4.93 7.19
N GLU A 61 -10.13 -4.15 8.08
CA GLU A 61 -9.10 -3.19 7.69
C GLU A 61 -7.87 -3.94 7.17
N VAL A 62 -7.38 -3.53 6.00
CA VAL A 62 -6.20 -4.10 5.36
C VAL A 62 -5.24 -2.99 5.03
N ARG A 63 -3.96 -3.23 5.31
CA ARG A 63 -2.85 -2.35 4.92
C ARG A 63 -2.03 -3.00 3.82
N TRP A 64 -1.54 -2.19 2.89
CA TRP A 64 -0.62 -2.64 1.86
C TRP A 64 0.65 -1.78 1.83
N GLY A 65 1.78 -2.46 1.66
CA GLY A 65 3.08 -1.88 1.38
C GLY A 65 3.68 -2.58 0.16
N ILE A 66 5.00 -2.70 0.13
CA ILE A 66 5.74 -3.19 -1.02
C ILE A 66 6.51 -4.45 -0.61
N ILE A 67 6.46 -5.49 -1.43
CA ILE A 67 7.30 -6.69 -1.28
C ILE A 67 7.79 -7.07 -2.67
N GLY A 68 9.11 -7.10 -2.88
CA GLY A 68 9.69 -7.48 -4.17
C GLY A 68 9.19 -6.60 -5.33
N GLN A 69 9.15 -5.29 -5.10
CA GLN A 69 8.65 -4.26 -6.03
C GLN A 69 7.17 -4.43 -6.43
N ARG A 70 6.35 -5.06 -5.59
CA ARG A 70 4.91 -5.21 -5.85
C ARG A 70 4.12 -4.84 -4.62
N LEU A 71 2.90 -4.36 -4.86
CA LEU A 71 1.96 -4.11 -3.78
C LEU A 71 1.58 -5.43 -3.10
N ALA A 72 1.71 -5.50 -1.79
CA ALA A 72 1.38 -6.69 -1.00
C ALA A 72 0.75 -6.28 0.33
N ARG A 73 -0.10 -7.17 0.88
CA ARG A 73 -0.68 -6.96 2.22
C ARG A 73 0.45 -6.95 3.24
N LEU A 74 0.40 -6.03 4.17
CA LEU A 74 1.24 -6.05 5.36
C LEU A 74 0.60 -6.99 6.39
N GLU A 75 1.43 -7.72 7.12
CA GLU A 75 0.96 -8.45 8.29
C GLU A 75 0.45 -7.43 9.33
N PRO A 76 -0.63 -7.74 10.08
CA PRO A 76 -1.00 -6.93 11.22
C PRO A 76 0.17 -6.92 12.20
N SER A 77 0.68 -5.73 12.50
CA SER A 77 1.65 -5.52 13.58
C SER A 77 1.05 -6.05 14.88
N ALA A 78 1.69 -7.07 15.46
CA ALA A 78 1.28 -7.72 16.70
C ALA A 78 1.22 -6.77 17.90
#